data_AF-A0A959WNB7-F1
#
_entry.id   AF-A0A959WNB7-F1
#
_cell.length_a   1.000
_cell.length_b   1.000
_cell.length_c   1.000
_cell.angle_alpha   90.00
_cell.angle_beta   90.00
_cell.angle_gamma   90.00
#
_symmetry.space_group_name_H-M   'P 1'
#
loop_
_entity.id
_entity.type
_entity.pdbx_description
1 polymer ?
#
loop_
_entity_poly.entity_id
_entity_poly.type
_entity_poly.pdbx_seq_one_letter_code
_entity_poly.pdbx_strand_id
1 'polypeptide(L)' 'MTPRAVGALACMLEVLDGHTEAPLRVRGHAASWSHEVFEVQEEFELGPRGRRFLLSVAPSAPDGLLVPLRNAGSIQ' A
#
# COMPACT_ATOMS: atom_id res chain seq x y z
N MET A 1 -1.41 -0.08 15.38
CA MET A 1 -2.25 0.73 14.49
C MET A 1 -3.41 1.29 15.28
N THR A 2 -3.75 2.56 15.09
CA THR A 2 -4.97 3.11 15.73
C THR A 2 -6.24 2.61 15.00
N PRO A 3 -7.41 2.50 15.67
CA PRO A 3 -8.66 2.08 15.01
C PRO A 3 -9.04 2.96 13.80
N ARG A 4 -8.69 4.25 13.84
CA ARG A 4 -8.91 5.17 12.71
C ARG A 4 -8.00 4.88 11.53
N ALA A 5 -6.72 4.61 11.78
CA ALA A 5 -5.78 4.22 10.72
C ALA A 5 -6.17 2.88 10.06
N VAL A 6 -6.74 1.94 10.83
CA VAL A 6 -7.30 0.69 10.30
C VAL A 6 -8.44 0.98 9.31
N GLY A 7 -9.38 1.86 9.67
CA GLY A 7 -10.49 2.22 8.79
C GLY A 7 -10.05 2.92 7.50
N ALA A 8 -9.11 3.85 7.60
CA ALA A 8 -8.56 4.55 6.44
C ALA A 8 -7.74 3.61 5.52
N LEU A 9 -6.99 2.66 6.10
CA LEU A 9 -6.31 1.61 5.33
C LEU A 9 -7.32 0.72 4.59
N ALA A 10 -8.38 0.26 5.26
CA ALA A 10 -9.40 -0.59 4.67
C ALA A 10 -10.09 0.09 3.47
N CYS A 11 -10.47 1.36 3.62
CA CYS A 11 -11.06 2.16 2.54
C CYS A 11 -10.14 2.25 1.32
N MET A 12 -8.84 2.50 1.54
CA MET A 12 -7.89 2.59 0.43
C MET A 12 -7.62 1.24 -0.24
N LEU A 13 -7.61 0.14 0.52
CA LEU A 13 -7.49 -1.19 -0.05
C LEU A 13 -8.72 -1.57 -0.88
N GLU A 14 -9.93 -1.17 -0.46
CA GLU A 14 -11.16 -1.37 -1.23
C GLU A 14 -11.14 -0.59 -2.56
N VAL A 15 -10.66 0.66 -2.54
CA VAL A 15 -10.46 1.43 -3.79
C VAL A 15 -9.43 0.75 -4.70
N LEU A 16 -8.32 0.26 -4.14
CA LEU A 16 -7.28 -0.42 -4.91
C LEU A 16 -7.75 -1.75 -5.50
N ASP A 17 -8.59 -2.50 -4.78
CA ASP A 17 -9.17 -3.77 -5.22
C ASP A 17 -9.89 -3.61 -6.57
N GLY A 18 -10.65 -2.53 -6.75
CA GLY A 18 -11.30 -2.20 -8.02
C GLY A 18 -10.35 -1.86 -9.18
N HIS A 19 -9.04 -1.76 -8.93
CA HIS A 19 -8.00 -1.39 -9.89
C HIS A 19 -6.88 -2.44 -10.04
N THR A 20 -6.98 -3.57 -9.34
CA THR A 20 -6.06 -4.71 -9.46
C THR A 20 -6.78 -5.95 -9.95
N GLU A 21 -6.10 -6.76 -10.75
CA GLU A 21 -6.56 -8.10 -11.15
C GLU A 21 -5.85 -9.21 -10.34
N ALA A 22 -4.92 -8.81 -9.47
CA ALA A 22 -4.06 -9.70 -8.69
C ALA A 22 -4.24 -9.45 -7.18
N PRO A 23 -4.10 -10.50 -6.33
CA PRO A 23 -4.10 -10.33 -4.88
C PRO A 23 -3.08 -9.30 -4.41
N LEU A 24 -3.38 -8.56 -3.35
CA LEU A 24 -2.47 -7.58 -2.77
C LEU A 24 -1.79 -8.13 -1.51
N ARG A 25 -0.46 -8.00 -1.46
CA ARG A 25 0.34 -8.14 -0.25
C ARG A 25 0.52 -6.78 0.40
N VAL A 26 0.17 -6.68 1.67
CA VAL A 26 0.37 -5.48 2.47
C VAL A 26 1.39 -5.75 3.56
N ARG A 27 2.43 -4.91 3.67
CA ARG A 27 3.45 -4.95 4.72
C ARG A 27 3.49 -3.61 5.44
N GLY A 28 3.50 -3.61 6.77
CA GLY A 28 3.70 -2.38 7.55
C GLY A 28 5.17 -2.07 7.70
N HIS A 29 5.57 -0.80 7.50
CA HIS A 29 6.98 -0.38 7.54
C HIS A 29 7.30 0.56 8.69
N ALA A 30 6.50 1.61 8.87
CA ALA A 30 6.76 2.63 9.87
C ALA A 30 5.45 3.16 10.44
N ALA A 31 5.42 3.35 11.76
CA ALA A 31 4.33 4.01 12.45
C ALA A 31 4.89 5.22 13.19
N SER A 32 4.32 6.40 12.93
CA SER A 32 4.52 7.61 13.70
C SER A 32 3.20 8.04 14.34
N TRP A 33 3.24 9.08 15.16
CA TRP A 33 2.03 9.68 15.73
C TRP A 33 1.10 10.27 14.66
N SER A 34 1.65 10.65 13.50
CA SER A 34 0.92 11.32 12.44
C SER A 34 0.59 10.43 11.24
N HIS A 35 1.40 9.41 10.96
CA HIS A 35 1.23 8.55 9.79
C HIS A 35 1.59 7.09 10.08
N GLU A 36 0.86 6.20 9.43
CA GLU A 36 1.22 4.79 9.29
C GLU A 36 1.55 4.52 7.82
N VAL A 37 2.74 3.96 7.57
CA VAL A 37 3.26 3.69 6.22
C VAL A 37 3.28 2.19 5.97
N PHE A 38 2.67 1.80 4.86
CA PHE A 38 2.57 0.44 4.36
C PHE A 38 3.20 0.34 2.98
N GLU A 39 3.74 -0.83 2.65
CA GLU A 39 4.05 -1.21 1.28
C GLU A 39 2.94 -2.14 0.81
N VAL A 40 2.37 -1.83 -0.35
CA VAL A 40 1.35 -2.62 -1.03
C VAL A 40 1.95 -3.14 -2.33
N GLN A 41 1.90 -4.44 -2.52
CA GLN A 41 2.44 -5.12 -3.69
C GLN A 41 1.41 -6.05 -4.29
N GLU A 42 1.17 -5.98 -5.59
CA GLU A 42 0.40 -7.00 -6.29
C GLU A 42 1.19 -8.32 -6.39
N GLU A 43 0.55 -9.42 -6.00
CA GLU A 43 1.07 -10.79 -6.06
C GLU A 43 0.62 -11.44 -7.37
N PHE A 44 1.56 -11.63 -8.32
CA PHE A 44 1.30 -12.39 -9.54
C PHE A 44 1.92 -13.79 -9.43
N GLU A 45 1.23 -14.82 -9.91
CA GLU A 45 1.74 -16.21 -9.96
C GLU A 45 3.01 -16.36 -10.80
N LEU A 46 3.26 -15.43 -11.74
CA LEU A 46 4.38 -15.43 -12.68
C LEU A 46 5.36 -14.26 -12.43
N GLY A 47 6.07 -14.30 -11.30
CA GLY A 47 7.32 -13.55 -11.08
C GLY A 47 7.21 -12.14 -10.49
N PRO A 48 8.36 -11.46 -10.26
CA PRO A 48 8.49 -10.25 -9.43
C PRO A 48 7.95 -8.95 -10.06
N ARG A 49 7.11 -9.05 -11.11
CA ARG A 49 6.74 -7.90 -11.96
C ARG A 49 5.49 -7.15 -11.51
N GLY A 50 4.88 -7.52 -10.38
CA GLY A 50 3.70 -6.82 -9.86
C GLY A 50 3.97 -5.36 -9.53
N ARG A 51 2.92 -4.53 -9.59
CA ARG A 51 3.03 -3.11 -9.22
C ARG A 51 3.26 -3.01 -7.71
N ARG A 52 4.18 -2.14 -7.31
CA ARG A 52 4.50 -1.86 -5.91
C ARG A 52 4.19 -0.41 -5.60
N PHE A 53 3.65 -0.18 -4.42
CA PHE A 53 3.26 1.13 -3.95
C PHE A 53 3.66 1.31 -2.48
N LEU A 54 4.09 2.52 -2.12
CA LEU A 54 4.06 2.96 -0.73
C LEU A 54 2.73 3.64 -0.47
N LEU A 55 2.04 3.19 0.57
CA LEU A 55 0.78 3.71 1.03
C LEU A 55 1.00 4.40 2.38
N SER A 56 0.80 5.72 2.44
CA SER A 56 0.84 6.49 3.68
C SER A 56 -0.58 6.85 4.11
N VAL A 57 -0.94 6.48 5.33
CA VAL A 57 -2.26 6.73 5.91
C VAL A 57 -2.12 7.68 7.09
N ALA A 58 -2.82 8.81 7.06
CA ALA A 58 -2.93 9.69 8.22
C ALA A 58 -4.17 9.30 9.05
N PRO A 59 -4.06 9.05 10.37
CA PRO A 59 -5.21 8.69 11.21
C PRO A 59 -6.29 9.78 11.31
N SER A 60 -5.97 11.01 10.93
CA SER A 60 -6.82 12.19 11.00
C SER A 60 -7.25 12.75 9.65
N ALA A 61 -6.69 12.26 8.53
CA ALA A 61 -7.05 12.75 7.21
C ALA A 61 -7.93 11.70 6.49
N PRO A 62 -8.93 12.14 5.71
CA PRO A 62 -9.74 11.25 4.89
C PRO A 62 -8.96 10.67 3.71
N ASP A 63 -7.83 11.30 3.35
CA ASP A 63 -7.00 10.95 2.21
C ASP A 63 -5.74 10.21 2.64
N GLY A 64 -5.27 9.30 1.79
CA GLY A 64 -3.93 8.72 1.91
C GLY A 64 -3.15 8.87 0.62
N LEU A 65 -1.83 8.78 0.75
CA LEU A 65 -0.92 8.97 -0.36
C LEU A 65 -0.46 7.60 -0.88
N LEU A 66 -0.72 7.33 -2.15
CA LEU A 66 -0.20 6.18 -2.86
C LEU A 66 0.95 6.61 -3.77
N VAL A 67 2.16 6.15 -3.47
CA VAL A 67 3.36 6.46 -4.25
C VAL A 67 3.78 5.19 -5.01
N PRO A 68 3.69 5.18 -6.35
CA PRO A 68 4.20 4.05 -7.12
C PRO A 68 5.70 3.93 -6.92
N LEU A 69 6.13 2.78 -6.44
CA LEU A 69 7.54 2.41 -6.42
C LEU A 69 7.89 1.98 -7.84
N ARG A 70 8.86 2.66 -8.44
CA ARG A 70 9.47 2.13 -9.66
C ARG A 70 10.01 0.75 -9.30
N ASN A 71 9.66 -0.27 -10.08
CA ASN A 71 10.43 -1.50 -10.08
C ASN A 71 11.88 -1.05 -10.25
N ALA A 72 12.70 -1.26 -9.22
CA ALA A 72 14.14 -1.23 -9.38
C ALA A 72 14.39 -2.27 -10.46
N GLY A 73 14.51 -1.81 -11.71
CA GLY A 73 14.99 -2.63 -12.79
C GLY A 73 16.24 -3.28 -12.24
N SER A 74 16.24 -4.60 -12.23
CA SER A 74 17.39 -5.41 -11.89
C SER A 74 18.61 -4.74 -12.51
N ILE A 75 19.45 -4.14 -11.66
CA ILE A 75 20.84 -3.92 -12.04
C ILE A 75 21.42 -5.33 -11.93
N GLN A 76 21.33 -6.07 -13.04
CA GLN A 76 22.30 -7.13 -13.29
C GLN A 76 23.64 -6.47 -13.60
#